data_AF-A0A925HNR2-F1
#
_entry.id   AF-A0A925HNR2-F1
#
_cell.length_a   1.000
_cell.length_b   1.000
_cell.length_c   1.000
_cell.angle_alpha   90.00
_cell.angle_beta   90.00
_cell.angle_gamma   90.00
#
_symmetry.space_group_name_H-M   'P 1'
#
loop_
_entity.id
_entity.type
_entity.pdbx_description
1 polymer ?
#
loop_
_entity_poly.entity_id
_entity_poly.type
_entity_poly.pdbx_seq_one_letter_code
_entity_poly.pdbx_strand_id
1 'polypeptide(L)'
;MEHQKQNQPTVADDPKAREILRQAFEKTSRWQKDFTGFTADLTVNVNGKETSGPVMVKGPREVSVQLGEADVQKWAQEQLGMIAVHRGPRTFEESDGKYSLTMEEDGHPFGTKLIIHGSNSFYRVKDHRITQINRTMAHPGMTPFAFTINVEESAVTQDQKNLTTKYSVYYYSPTDGKLNNVESFTDTHVRIGSSDLPATRRIITYENGGVIVKSLTFSNHTLL
;
A
#
# COMPACT_ATOMS: atom_id res chain seq x y z
N MET A 1 23.32 20.78 15.40
CA MET A 1 22.50 19.62 14.97
C MET A 1 23.18 19.02 13.76
N GLU A 2 24.04 18.03 13.98
CA GLU A 2 24.74 17.34 12.90
C GLU A 2 23.75 16.48 12.12
N HIS A 3 23.64 16.72 10.82
CA HIS A 3 22.98 15.80 9.91
C HIS A 3 23.76 14.48 9.94
N GLN A 4 23.17 13.43 10.52
CA GLN A 4 23.63 12.07 10.31
C GLN A 4 23.61 11.80 8.80
N LYS A 5 24.79 11.77 8.18
CA LYS A 5 24.98 11.15 6.86
C LYS A 5 24.49 9.71 7.00
N GLN A 6 23.34 9.41 6.40
CA GLN A 6 22.95 8.03 6.14
C GLN A 6 24.11 7.39 5.39
N ASN A 7 24.73 6.36 5.97
CA ASN A 7 25.71 5.53 5.28
C ASN A 7 25.04 5.04 3.99
N GLN A 8 25.47 5.59 2.85
CA GLN A 8 25.09 5.03 1.57
C GLN A 8 25.55 3.57 1.56
N PRO A 9 24.66 2.61 1.27
CA PRO A 9 25.09 1.22 1.16
C PRO A 9 26.21 1.14 0.14
N THR A 10 27.33 0.52 0.53
CA THR A 10 28.52 0.25 -0.31
C THR A 10 28.25 -0.79 -1.40
N VAL A 11 26.98 -1.13 -1.64
CA VAL A 11 26.54 -2.15 -2.57
C VAL A 11 26.32 -1.50 -3.93
N ALA A 12 27.05 -2.01 -4.93
CA ALA A 12 26.89 -1.61 -6.32
C ALA A 12 25.48 -1.91 -6.80
N ASP A 13 24.89 -0.95 -7.51
CA ASP A 13 23.56 -1.07 -8.06
C ASP A 13 23.55 -2.01 -9.28
N ASP A 14 22.66 -3.01 -9.26
CA ASP A 14 22.49 -3.97 -10.35
C ASP A 14 21.50 -3.39 -11.39
N PRO A 15 21.96 -3.13 -12.63
CA PRO A 15 21.12 -2.54 -13.67
C PRO A 15 19.96 -3.45 -14.09
N LYS A 16 20.11 -4.78 -14.01
CA LYS A 16 19.04 -5.74 -14.30
C LYS A 16 17.99 -5.72 -13.19
N ALA A 17 18.41 -5.70 -11.92
CA ALA A 17 17.49 -5.59 -10.78
C ALA A 17 16.68 -4.28 -10.85
N ARG A 18 17.36 -3.17 -11.20
CA ARG A 18 16.72 -1.86 -11.41
C ARG A 18 15.70 -1.88 -12.53
N GLU A 19 16.03 -2.47 -13.68
CA GLU A 19 15.11 -2.59 -14.81
C GLU A 19 13.85 -3.36 -14.43
N ILE A 20 14.00 -4.52 -13.78
CA ILE A 20 12.86 -5.35 -13.34
C ILE A 20 11.94 -4.56 -12.42
N LEU A 21 12.50 -3.85 -11.43
CA LEU A 21 11.69 -3.07 -10.50
C LEU A 21 11.04 -1.86 -11.18
N ARG A 22 11.75 -1.17 -12.07
CA ARG A 22 11.20 -0.02 -12.81
C ARG A 22 10.03 -0.43 -13.68
N GLN A 23 10.13 -1.54 -14.41
CA GLN A 23 9.02 -2.06 -15.20
C GLN A 23 7.80 -2.41 -14.34
N ALA A 24 8.02 -3.07 -13.20
CA ALA A 24 6.94 -3.38 -12.27
C ALA A 24 6.30 -2.11 -11.66
N PHE A 25 7.14 -1.12 -11.34
CA PHE A 25 6.69 0.18 -10.88
C PHE A 25 5.83 0.88 -11.94
N GLU A 26 6.30 0.98 -13.17
CA GLU A 26 5.60 1.62 -14.29
C GLU A 26 4.31 0.88 -14.64
N LYS A 27 4.27 -0.44 -14.50
CA LYS A 27 3.07 -1.25 -14.71
C LYS A 27 2.08 -1.18 -13.55
N THR A 28 2.40 -0.57 -12.42
CA THR A 28 1.46 -0.42 -11.29
C THR A 28 0.55 0.80 -11.50
N SER A 29 -0.76 0.61 -11.35
CA SER A 29 -1.77 1.67 -11.49
C SER A 29 -1.65 2.69 -10.35
N ARG A 30 -1.42 3.95 -10.73
CA ARG A 30 -1.42 5.12 -9.85
C ARG A 30 -2.33 6.17 -10.46
N TRP A 31 -2.83 7.06 -9.63
CA TRP A 31 -3.47 8.28 -10.08
C TRP A 31 -2.47 9.14 -10.85
N GLN A 32 -3.00 9.84 -11.84
CA GLN A 32 -2.25 10.66 -12.78
C GLN A 32 -1.54 11.84 -12.10
N LYS A 33 -0.53 12.41 -12.75
CA LYS A 33 0.31 13.50 -12.18
C LYS A 33 -0.51 14.75 -11.82
N ASP A 34 -1.54 15.03 -12.59
CA ASP A 34 -2.51 16.12 -12.44
C ASP A 34 -3.71 15.74 -11.55
N PHE A 35 -3.65 14.61 -10.83
CA PHE A 35 -4.69 14.23 -9.87
C PHE A 35 -4.70 15.19 -8.68
N THR A 36 -5.82 15.90 -8.54
CA THR A 36 -6.10 16.92 -7.51
C THR A 36 -6.89 16.37 -6.33
N GLY A 37 -7.54 15.22 -6.49
CA GLY A 37 -8.32 14.55 -5.47
C GLY A 37 -9.72 14.14 -5.92
N PHE A 38 -10.49 13.61 -4.97
CA PHE A 38 -11.90 13.31 -5.16
C PHE A 38 -12.70 13.52 -3.87
N THR A 39 -14.00 13.70 -4.02
CA THR A 39 -15.00 13.56 -2.96
C THR A 39 -15.89 12.36 -3.24
N ALA A 40 -16.51 11.83 -2.19
CA ALA A 40 -17.52 10.77 -2.29
C ALA A 40 -18.39 10.78 -1.02
N ASP A 41 -19.51 10.06 -1.08
CA ASP A 41 -20.18 9.58 0.13
C ASP A 41 -19.51 8.28 0.58
N LEU A 42 -19.23 8.16 1.87
CA LEU A 42 -18.62 6.99 2.48
C LEU A 42 -19.60 6.34 3.45
N THR A 43 -19.80 5.03 3.30
CA THR A 43 -20.40 4.16 4.31
C THR A 43 -19.33 3.26 4.90
N VAL A 44 -19.20 3.27 6.22
CA VAL A 44 -18.33 2.38 6.97
C VAL A 44 -19.18 1.36 7.71
N ASN A 45 -18.87 0.07 7.54
CA ASN A 45 -19.48 -1.03 8.28
C ASN A 45 -18.43 -1.72 9.15
N VAL A 46 -18.70 -1.86 10.45
CA VAL A 46 -17.88 -2.61 11.41
C VAL A 46 -18.74 -3.69 12.04
N ASN A 47 -18.51 -4.95 11.67
CA ASN A 47 -19.29 -6.10 12.15
C ASN A 47 -20.81 -5.90 12.06
N GLY A 48 -21.29 -5.29 10.97
CA GLY A 48 -22.71 -5.03 10.74
C GLY A 48 -23.23 -3.70 11.27
N LYS A 49 -22.46 -2.96 12.08
CA LYS A 49 -22.83 -1.59 12.50
C LYS A 49 -22.34 -0.59 11.46
N GLU A 50 -23.25 0.24 10.95
CA GLU A 50 -22.94 1.21 9.90
C GLU A 50 -22.93 2.65 10.39
N THR A 51 -22.05 3.45 9.79
CA THR A 51 -22.06 4.91 9.89
C THR A 51 -21.67 5.48 8.53
N SER A 52 -22.22 6.63 8.16
CA SER A 52 -21.99 7.23 6.84
C SER A 52 -21.77 8.73 6.92
N GLY A 53 -21.09 9.27 5.93
CA GLY A 53 -20.88 10.70 5.76
C GLY A 53 -19.89 11.01 4.64
N PRO A 54 -19.65 12.29 4.36
CA PRO A 54 -18.83 12.70 3.22
C PRO A 54 -17.34 12.47 3.48
N VAL A 55 -16.61 12.25 2.39
CA VAL A 55 -15.16 12.17 2.36
C VAL A 55 -14.56 13.09 1.30
N MET A 56 -13.35 13.58 1.57
CA MET A 56 -12.49 14.23 0.59
C MET A 56 -11.07 13.65 0.70
N VAL A 57 -10.48 13.28 -0.43
CA VAL A 57 -9.11 12.77 -0.51
C VAL A 57 -8.38 13.53 -1.61
N LYS A 58 -7.42 14.38 -1.21
CA LYS A 58 -6.53 15.08 -2.15
C LYS A 58 -5.13 14.48 -2.18
N GLY A 59 -4.75 13.79 -1.11
CA GLY A 59 -3.46 13.13 -0.99
C GLY A 59 -3.31 12.46 0.36
N PRO A 60 -2.17 11.80 0.62
CA PRO A 60 -1.98 10.99 1.83
C PRO A 60 -2.02 11.77 3.15
N ARG A 61 -1.83 13.10 3.10
CA ARG A 61 -1.87 14.00 4.26
C ARG A 61 -3.08 14.93 4.26
N GLU A 62 -3.90 14.89 3.22
CA GLU A 62 -5.05 15.78 3.04
C GLU A 62 -6.29 14.91 2.76
N VAL A 63 -6.70 14.22 3.83
CA VAL A 63 -7.90 13.38 3.89
C VAL A 63 -8.83 13.96 4.94
N SER A 64 -10.10 14.19 4.57
CA SER A 64 -11.16 14.59 5.47
C SER A 64 -12.26 13.54 5.44
N VAL A 65 -12.67 13.07 6.61
CA VAL A 65 -13.78 12.13 6.81
C VAL A 65 -14.69 12.75 7.86
N GLN A 66 -16.00 12.77 7.63
CA GLN A 66 -16.98 13.27 8.59
C GLN A 66 -17.96 12.15 8.93
N LEU A 67 -17.77 11.50 10.08
CA LEU A 67 -18.62 10.42 10.59
C LEU A 67 -19.04 10.72 12.03
N GLY A 68 -20.16 10.14 12.47
CA GLY A 68 -20.67 10.36 13.83
C GLY A 68 -19.86 9.70 14.95
N GLU A 69 -19.00 8.74 14.61
CA GLU A 69 -18.23 7.92 15.56
C GLU A 69 -16.73 8.21 15.42
N ALA A 70 -16.12 8.84 16.43
CA ALA A 70 -14.76 9.39 16.35
C ALA A 70 -13.69 8.33 16.03
N ASP A 71 -13.75 7.15 16.66
CA ASP A 71 -12.79 6.08 16.43
C ASP A 71 -12.91 5.49 15.01
N VAL A 72 -14.15 5.37 14.51
CA VAL A 72 -14.43 4.89 13.15
C VAL A 72 -13.98 5.92 12.12
N GLN A 73 -14.19 7.21 12.40
CA GLN A 73 -13.70 8.32 11.58
C GLN A 73 -12.19 8.28 11.45
N LYS A 74 -11.48 8.20 12.58
CA LYS A 74 -10.02 8.14 12.61
C LYS A 74 -9.50 6.94 11.81
N TRP A 75 -10.07 5.76 12.05
CA TRP A 75 -9.70 4.56 11.31
C TRP A 75 -9.94 4.70 9.80
N ALA A 76 -11.10 5.21 9.38
CA ALA A 76 -11.41 5.41 7.97
C ALA A 76 -10.44 6.42 7.31
N GLN A 77 -10.10 7.50 8.02
CA GLN A 77 -9.13 8.49 7.57
C GLN A 77 -7.73 7.88 7.40
N GLU A 78 -7.28 7.03 8.33
CA GLU A 78 -6.01 6.30 8.22
C GLU A 78 -6.01 5.36 7.01
N GLN A 79 -7.09 4.61 6.78
CA GLN A 79 -7.21 3.71 5.62
C GLN A 79 -7.15 4.45 4.28
N LEU A 80 -7.84 5.59 4.18
CA LEU A 80 -7.83 6.45 3.01
C LEU A 80 -6.48 7.10 2.78
N GLY A 81 -5.81 7.52 3.86
CA GLY A 81 -4.43 7.99 3.81
C GLY A 81 -3.50 6.93 3.24
N MET A 82 -3.63 5.66 3.69
CA MET A 82 -2.88 4.54 3.13
C MET A 82 -3.16 4.32 1.64
N ILE A 83 -4.44 4.33 1.21
CA ILE A 83 -4.78 4.23 -0.21
C ILE A 83 -4.07 5.33 -1.01
N ALA A 84 -4.16 6.58 -0.55
CA ALA A 84 -3.53 7.71 -1.20
C ALA A 84 -1.98 7.63 -1.21
N VAL A 85 -1.35 7.08 -0.18
CA VAL A 85 0.11 6.80 -0.18
C VAL A 85 0.48 5.86 -1.32
N HIS A 86 -0.31 4.81 -1.57
CA HIS A 86 0.01 3.81 -2.57
C HIS A 86 -0.40 4.20 -3.99
N ARG A 87 -1.51 4.92 -4.14
CA ARG A 87 -2.07 5.29 -5.44
C ARG A 87 -1.65 6.68 -5.92
N GLY A 88 -1.19 7.56 -5.03
CA GLY A 88 -0.79 8.91 -5.41
C GLY A 88 0.33 8.96 -6.46
N PRO A 89 0.41 10.05 -7.24
CA PRO A 89 1.42 10.21 -8.28
C PRO A 89 2.83 10.28 -7.68
N ARG A 90 3.77 9.55 -8.29
CA ARG A 90 5.21 9.60 -7.99
C ARG A 90 6.02 8.94 -9.10
N THR A 91 7.29 9.31 -9.22
CA THR A 91 8.23 8.65 -10.13
C THR A 91 8.92 7.45 -9.46
N PHE A 92 9.56 6.62 -10.28
CA PHE A 92 10.37 5.51 -9.78
C PHE A 92 11.57 6.05 -8.99
N GLU A 93 12.23 7.08 -9.51
CA GLU A 93 13.42 7.73 -8.96
C GLU A 93 13.15 8.35 -7.58
N GLU A 94 11.98 8.97 -7.37
CA GLU A 94 11.59 9.51 -6.05
C GLU A 94 11.24 8.41 -5.03
N SER A 95 10.94 7.20 -5.52
CA SER A 95 10.46 6.07 -4.73
C SER A 95 11.58 5.08 -4.43
N ASP A 96 11.53 3.88 -5.02
CA ASP A 96 12.48 2.80 -4.78
C ASP A 96 13.76 2.98 -5.62
N GLY A 97 13.69 3.76 -6.71
CA GLY A 97 14.80 4.04 -7.61
C GLY A 97 15.92 4.89 -6.98
N LYS A 98 15.67 5.56 -5.85
CA LYS A 98 16.74 6.28 -5.12
C LYS A 98 17.72 5.38 -4.37
N TYR A 99 17.38 4.10 -4.22
CA TYR A 99 18.18 3.11 -3.50
C TYR A 99 19.04 2.29 -4.47
N SER A 100 20.12 1.68 -3.95
CA SER A 100 20.82 0.62 -4.67
C SER A 100 19.98 -0.66 -4.65
N LEU A 101 19.95 -1.36 -5.77
CA LEU A 101 19.13 -2.56 -5.98
C LEU A 101 20.01 -3.75 -6.31
N THR A 102 19.74 -4.90 -5.70
CA THR A 102 20.32 -6.20 -6.10
C THR A 102 19.22 -7.23 -6.21
N MET A 103 19.53 -8.41 -6.76
CA MET A 103 18.55 -9.47 -6.90
C MET A 103 19.09 -10.86 -6.55
N GLU A 104 18.18 -11.76 -6.21
CA GLU A 104 18.40 -13.19 -5.99
C GLU A 104 17.36 -13.98 -6.80
N GLU A 105 17.84 -14.97 -7.57
CA GLU A 105 17.00 -15.88 -8.36
C GLU A 105 16.94 -17.24 -7.64
N ASP A 106 16.05 -17.36 -6.66
CA ASP A 106 15.90 -18.53 -5.78
C ASP A 106 14.80 -19.51 -6.23
N GLY A 107 14.20 -19.31 -7.41
CA GLY A 107 13.13 -20.14 -7.96
C GLY A 107 11.80 -20.05 -7.19
N HIS A 108 11.65 -19.08 -6.28
CA HIS A 108 10.44 -18.94 -5.48
C HIS A 108 9.20 -18.66 -6.37
N PRO A 109 8.02 -19.23 -6.06
CA PRO A 109 6.82 -19.10 -6.91
C PRO A 109 6.32 -17.66 -7.10
N PHE A 110 6.65 -16.76 -6.17
CA PHE A 110 6.36 -15.32 -6.25
C PHE A 110 7.36 -14.53 -7.12
N GLY A 111 8.38 -15.18 -7.66
CA GLY A 111 9.34 -14.58 -8.59
C GLY A 111 10.63 -14.07 -7.94
N THR A 112 11.42 -13.40 -8.77
CA THR A 112 12.76 -12.89 -8.44
C THR A 112 12.69 -11.97 -7.23
N LYS A 113 13.58 -12.20 -6.27
CA LYS A 113 13.70 -11.37 -5.07
C LYS A 113 14.59 -10.19 -5.39
N LEU A 114 14.10 -8.97 -5.18
CA LEU A 114 14.84 -7.73 -5.33
C LEU A 114 15.09 -7.14 -3.94
N ILE A 115 16.34 -6.89 -3.59
CA ILE A 115 16.75 -6.28 -2.32
C ILE A 115 16.92 -4.79 -2.54
N ILE A 116 16.28 -3.97 -1.69
CA ILE A 116 16.29 -2.51 -1.76
C ILE A 116 17.15 -1.99 -0.62
N HIS A 117 18.42 -1.70 -0.93
CA HIS A 117 19.42 -1.34 0.09
C HIS A 117 19.17 0.06 0.63
N GLY A 118 19.14 0.21 1.96
CA GLY A 118 18.83 1.48 2.63
C GLY A 118 17.35 1.71 2.95
N SER A 119 16.44 0.85 2.49
CA SER A 119 15.03 0.88 2.88
C SER A 119 14.62 -0.29 3.79
N ASN A 120 15.56 -1.17 4.16
CA ASN A 120 15.32 -2.41 4.90
C ASN A 120 14.14 -3.21 4.31
N SER A 121 14.10 -3.32 2.99
CA SER A 121 13.01 -3.97 2.25
C SER A 121 13.54 -4.93 1.21
N PHE A 122 12.76 -5.95 0.90
CA PHE A 122 12.90 -6.71 -0.34
C PHE A 122 11.52 -6.88 -0.97
N TYR A 123 11.45 -6.89 -2.29
CA TYR A 123 10.24 -7.22 -3.04
C TYR A 123 10.44 -8.54 -3.77
N ARG A 124 9.34 -9.23 -4.09
CA ARG A 124 9.35 -10.24 -5.15
C ARG A 124 8.58 -9.72 -6.34
N VAL A 125 9.15 -9.95 -7.52
CA VAL A 125 8.61 -9.49 -8.80
C VAL A 125 8.46 -10.68 -9.74
N LYS A 126 7.28 -10.78 -10.35
CA LYS A 126 6.95 -11.78 -11.37
C LYS A 126 6.02 -11.16 -12.40
N ASP A 127 6.25 -11.44 -13.68
CA ASP A 127 5.39 -10.96 -14.79
C ASP A 127 5.15 -9.44 -14.75
N HIS A 128 6.21 -8.67 -14.50
CA HIS A 128 6.19 -7.21 -14.35
C HIS A 128 5.23 -6.70 -13.25
N ARG A 129 5.04 -7.50 -12.19
CA ARG A 129 4.21 -7.17 -11.03
C ARG A 129 4.95 -7.44 -9.73
N ILE A 130 4.78 -6.55 -8.77
CA ILE A 130 5.18 -6.81 -7.39
C ILE A 130 4.17 -7.80 -6.80
N THR A 131 4.65 -8.96 -6.38
CA THR A 131 3.86 -10.06 -5.80
C THR A 131 4.04 -10.15 -4.30
N GLN A 132 5.17 -9.66 -3.78
CA GLN A 132 5.44 -9.62 -2.35
C GLN A 132 6.23 -8.36 -2.01
N ILE A 133 5.89 -7.77 -0.87
CA ILE A 133 6.63 -6.66 -0.27
C ILE A 133 7.00 -7.07 1.13
N ASN A 134 8.28 -6.97 1.48
CA ASN A 134 8.74 -7.13 2.84
C ASN A 134 9.44 -5.86 3.29
N ARG A 135 9.22 -5.47 4.55
CA ARG A 135 9.91 -4.34 5.16
C ARG A 135 10.06 -4.53 6.65
N THR A 136 11.24 -4.18 7.15
CA THR A 136 11.51 -4.03 8.58
C THR A 136 11.66 -2.56 8.92
N MET A 137 10.83 -2.07 9.84
CA MET A 137 10.85 -0.71 10.35
C MET A 137 11.49 -0.71 11.73
N ALA A 138 12.62 -0.01 11.85
CA ALA A 138 13.29 0.24 13.11
C ALA A 138 13.70 1.72 13.15
N HIS A 139 13.19 2.46 14.14
CA HIS A 139 13.53 3.86 14.36
C HIS A 139 13.70 4.12 15.86
N PRO A 140 14.64 4.99 16.28
CA PRO A 140 14.78 5.35 17.69
C PRO A 140 13.45 5.82 18.29
N GLY A 141 13.09 5.28 19.46
CA GLY A 141 11.84 5.61 20.15
C GLY A 141 10.59 4.87 19.64
N MET A 142 10.74 3.93 18.70
CA MET A 142 9.65 3.07 18.22
C MET A 142 9.99 1.59 18.43
N THR A 143 9.01 0.80 18.89
CA THR A 143 9.12 -0.66 18.89
C THR A 143 9.32 -1.15 17.44
N PRO A 144 10.42 -1.85 17.12
CA PRO A 144 10.64 -2.36 15.78
C PRO A 144 9.52 -3.30 15.36
N PHE A 145 9.08 -3.21 14.12
CA PHE A 145 8.11 -4.12 13.54
C PHE A 145 8.48 -4.45 12.11
N ALA A 146 8.15 -5.66 11.68
CA ALA A 146 8.28 -6.07 10.30
C ALA A 146 6.93 -6.48 9.74
N PHE A 147 6.79 -6.35 8.43
CA PHE A 147 5.62 -6.84 7.75
C PHE A 147 5.96 -7.42 6.39
N THR A 148 5.14 -8.39 5.98
CA THR A 148 5.11 -8.93 4.62
C THR A 148 3.72 -8.73 4.04
N ILE A 149 3.65 -8.12 2.86
CA ILE A 149 2.44 -8.02 2.05
C ILE A 149 2.54 -9.04 0.93
N ASN A 150 1.57 -9.93 0.81
CA ASN A 150 1.42 -10.83 -0.34
C ASN A 150 0.30 -10.29 -1.23
N VAL A 151 0.62 -9.95 -2.47
CA VAL A 151 -0.36 -9.52 -3.48
C VAL A 151 -0.92 -10.77 -4.14
N GLU A 152 -2.16 -11.11 -3.83
CA GLU A 152 -2.83 -12.32 -4.30
C GLU A 152 -3.47 -12.09 -5.68
N GLU A 153 -4.17 -10.96 -5.84
CA GLU A 153 -4.92 -10.65 -7.05
C GLU A 153 -4.73 -9.19 -7.46
N SER A 154 -4.83 -8.94 -8.77
CA SER A 154 -4.90 -7.59 -9.33
C SER A 154 -5.76 -7.60 -10.58
N ALA A 155 -6.48 -6.51 -10.80
CA ALA A 155 -7.14 -6.21 -12.06
C ALA A 155 -6.15 -5.55 -13.03
N VAL A 156 -6.45 -5.63 -14.33
CA VAL A 156 -5.80 -4.80 -15.36
C VAL A 156 -6.73 -3.63 -15.65
N THR A 157 -6.23 -2.40 -15.51
CA THR A 157 -7.00 -1.18 -15.78
C THR A 157 -7.14 -0.94 -17.28
N GLN A 158 -8.00 0.02 -17.67
CA GLN A 158 -8.11 0.43 -19.08
C GLN A 158 -6.77 0.88 -19.67
N ASP A 159 -5.89 1.46 -18.85
CA ASP A 159 -4.55 1.93 -19.23
C ASP A 159 -3.48 0.81 -19.22
N GLN A 160 -3.90 -0.46 -19.15
CA GLN A 160 -3.01 -1.64 -19.14
C GLN A 160 -2.01 -1.63 -17.97
N LYS A 161 -2.47 -1.16 -16.81
CA LYS A 161 -1.74 -1.17 -15.54
C LYS A 161 -2.35 -2.15 -14.55
N ASN A 162 -1.51 -2.73 -13.70
CA ASN A 162 -1.90 -3.63 -12.63
C ASN A 162 -2.43 -2.84 -11.43
N LEU A 163 -3.62 -3.17 -11.00
CA LEU A 163 -4.28 -2.58 -9.85
C LEU A 163 -4.60 -3.66 -8.82
N THR A 164 -3.90 -3.64 -7.69
CA THR A 164 -4.09 -4.61 -6.60
C THR A 164 -5.54 -4.62 -6.12
N THR A 165 -6.15 -5.81 -6.04
CA THR A 165 -7.53 -6.02 -5.58
C THR A 165 -7.61 -6.94 -4.37
N LYS A 166 -6.62 -7.81 -4.15
CA LYS A 166 -6.59 -8.70 -2.99
C LYS A 166 -5.17 -8.90 -2.50
N TYR A 167 -4.97 -8.73 -1.21
CA TYR A 167 -3.68 -8.90 -0.57
C TYR A 167 -3.83 -9.19 0.91
N SER A 168 -2.82 -9.83 1.48
CA SER A 168 -2.73 -10.10 2.91
C SER A 168 -1.48 -9.46 3.48
N VAL A 169 -1.57 -8.88 4.68
CA VAL A 169 -0.45 -8.29 5.41
C VAL A 169 -0.20 -9.09 6.67
N TYR A 170 1.02 -9.60 6.82
CA TYR A 170 1.50 -10.33 7.98
C TYR A 170 2.41 -9.42 8.77
N TYR A 171 2.00 -9.01 9.97
CA TYR A 171 2.81 -8.23 10.89
C TYR A 171 3.47 -9.15 11.89
N TYR A 172 4.78 -9.02 12.07
CA TYR A 172 5.54 -9.89 12.95
C TYR A 172 6.70 -9.14 13.60
N SER A 173 7.15 -9.68 14.72
CA SER A 173 8.30 -9.17 15.45
C SER A 173 9.59 -9.48 14.67
N PRO A 174 10.43 -8.47 14.37
CA PRO A 174 11.66 -8.69 13.62
C PRO A 174 12.76 -9.37 14.45
N THR A 175 12.59 -9.49 15.77
CA THR A 175 13.60 -10.08 16.68
C THR A 175 13.47 -11.59 16.80
N ASP A 176 12.25 -12.11 16.90
CA ASP A 176 11.95 -13.53 17.12
C ASP A 176 11.05 -14.15 16.03
N GLY A 177 10.60 -13.35 15.05
CA GLY A 177 9.74 -13.80 13.95
C GLY A 177 8.31 -14.09 14.37
N LYS A 178 7.91 -13.79 15.60
CA LYS A 178 6.56 -14.11 16.09
C LYS A 178 5.52 -13.27 15.37
N LEU A 179 4.51 -13.95 14.82
CA LEU A 179 3.36 -13.32 14.18
C LEU A 179 2.53 -12.55 15.21
N ASN A 180 2.28 -11.27 14.95
CA ASN A 180 1.49 -10.39 15.80
C ASN A 180 0.07 -10.23 15.27
N ASN A 181 -0.09 -10.03 13.96
CA ASN A 181 -1.38 -9.82 13.33
C ASN A 181 -1.36 -10.23 11.85
N VAL A 182 -2.53 -10.57 11.32
CA VAL A 182 -2.76 -10.74 9.88
C VAL A 182 -3.99 -9.94 9.49
N GLU A 183 -3.87 -9.17 8.41
CA GLU A 183 -4.96 -8.42 7.82
C GLU A 183 -5.16 -8.87 6.37
N SER A 184 -6.38 -9.26 6.01
CA SER A 184 -6.73 -9.60 4.63
C SER A 184 -7.56 -8.47 4.03
N PHE A 185 -7.14 -7.98 2.86
CA PHE A 185 -7.76 -6.88 2.15
C PHE A 185 -8.43 -7.37 0.86
N THR A 186 -9.61 -6.83 0.58
CA THR A 186 -10.28 -6.99 -0.71
C THR A 186 -10.80 -5.63 -1.16
N ASP A 187 -10.27 -5.13 -2.26
CA ASP A 187 -10.57 -3.82 -2.82
C ASP A 187 -11.24 -3.95 -4.18
N THR A 188 -12.22 -3.08 -4.42
CA THR A 188 -12.78 -2.85 -5.76
C THR A 188 -12.63 -1.37 -6.12
N HIS A 189 -12.72 -1.09 -7.41
CA HIS A 189 -12.46 0.24 -7.94
C HIS A 189 -13.51 0.64 -8.97
N VAL A 190 -13.75 1.94 -9.09
CA VAL A 190 -14.60 2.54 -10.11
C VAL A 190 -13.79 3.58 -10.89
N ARG A 191 -13.93 3.59 -12.21
CA ARG A 191 -13.28 4.57 -13.09
C ARG A 191 -14.13 5.84 -13.14
N ILE A 192 -13.57 6.98 -12.74
CA ILE A 192 -14.16 8.31 -12.90
C ILE A 192 -13.16 9.17 -13.67
N GLY A 193 -13.56 9.70 -14.84
CA GLY A 193 -12.62 10.35 -15.75
C GLY A 193 -11.49 9.39 -16.14
N SER A 194 -10.24 9.78 -15.86
CA SER A 194 -9.05 8.95 -16.06
C SER A 194 -8.57 8.21 -14.79
N SER A 195 -9.29 8.32 -13.67
CA SER A 195 -8.84 7.82 -12.36
C SER A 195 -9.61 6.58 -11.92
N ASP A 196 -8.89 5.51 -11.59
CA ASP A 196 -9.47 4.34 -10.90
C ASP A 196 -9.50 4.61 -9.39
N LEU A 197 -10.66 5.05 -8.89
CA LEU A 197 -10.94 5.42 -7.50
C LEU A 197 -11.42 4.23 -6.66
N PRO A 198 -11.24 4.22 -5.33
CA PRO A 198 -11.75 3.15 -4.48
C PRO A 198 -13.29 3.11 -4.52
N ALA A 199 -13.86 1.92 -4.74
CA ALA A 199 -15.30 1.69 -4.71
C ALA A 199 -15.71 0.92 -3.45
N THR A 200 -14.98 -0.14 -3.12
CA THR A 200 -15.12 -0.83 -1.83
C THR A 200 -13.76 -1.23 -1.29
N ARG A 201 -13.63 -1.29 0.03
CA ARG A 201 -12.54 -1.98 0.72
C ARG A 201 -13.14 -2.84 1.81
N ARG A 202 -12.70 -4.09 1.92
CA ARG A 202 -12.98 -4.97 3.05
C ARG A 202 -11.67 -5.36 3.71
N ILE A 203 -11.63 -5.29 5.03
CA ILE A 203 -10.52 -5.73 5.86
C ILE A 203 -11.05 -6.79 6.83
N ILE A 204 -10.40 -7.94 6.86
CA ILE A 204 -10.67 -9.02 7.80
C ILE A 204 -9.45 -9.17 8.71
N THR A 205 -9.67 -9.08 10.02
CA THR A 205 -8.64 -9.20 11.05
C THR A 205 -9.10 -10.18 12.14
N TYR A 206 -8.17 -10.62 12.99
CA TYR A 206 -8.48 -11.35 14.20
C TYR A 206 -8.04 -10.55 15.41
N GLU A 207 -8.99 -10.05 16.19
CA GLU A 207 -8.74 -9.17 17.32
C GLU A 207 -9.47 -9.73 18.55
N ASN A 208 -8.79 -9.77 19.71
CA ASN A 208 -9.39 -10.15 21.00
C ASN A 208 -10.18 -11.47 21.00
N GLY A 209 -9.72 -12.48 20.26
CA GLY A 209 -10.37 -13.79 20.23
C GLY A 209 -11.50 -13.93 19.21
N GLY A 210 -11.71 -12.93 18.34
CA GLY A 210 -12.77 -12.96 17.34
C GLY A 210 -12.34 -12.40 15.98
N VAL A 211 -13.05 -12.81 14.94
CA VAL A 211 -12.91 -12.22 13.60
C VAL A 211 -13.64 -10.88 13.57
N ILE A 212 -12.94 -9.84 13.14
CA ILE A 212 -13.49 -8.51 12.91
C ILE A 212 -13.48 -8.24 11.40
N VAL A 213 -14.62 -7.80 10.88
CA VAL A 213 -14.77 -7.39 9.49
C VAL A 213 -15.12 -5.91 9.47
N LYS A 214 -14.27 -5.12 8.83
CA LYS A 214 -14.52 -3.70 8.56
C LYS A 214 -14.60 -3.49 7.06
N SER A 215 -15.50 -2.63 6.60
CA SER A 215 -15.56 -2.25 5.20
C SER A 215 -15.85 -0.78 4.98
N LEU A 216 -15.33 -0.27 3.87
CA LEU A 216 -15.61 1.05 3.30
C LEU A 216 -16.37 0.81 1.99
N THR A 217 -17.47 1.52 1.79
CA THR A 217 -18.21 1.55 0.52
C THR A 217 -18.36 3.00 0.10
N PHE A 218 -17.98 3.30 -1.14
CA PHE A 218 -18.00 4.66 -1.68
C PHE A 218 -19.08 4.79 -2.76
N SER A 219 -19.77 5.93 -2.77
CA SER A 219 -20.72 6.29 -3.82
C SER A 219 -20.60 7.77 -4.16
N ASN A 220 -21.23 8.19 -5.26
CA ASN A 220 -21.32 9.58 -5.68
C ASN A 220 -19.94 10.28 -5.84
N HIS A 221 -18.96 9.55 -6.37
CA HIS A 221 -17.60 10.07 -6.59
C HIS A 221 -17.60 11.30 -7.50
N THR A 222 -16.86 12.34 -7.11
CA THR A 222 -16.61 13.54 -7.91
C THR A 222 -15.12 13.87 -7.87
N LEU A 223 -14.48 14.09 -9.03
CA LEU A 223 -13.10 14.58 -9.09
C LEU A 223 -13.05 16.07 -8.71
N LEU A 224 -11.94 16.50 -8.10
CA LEU A 224 -11.71 17.89 -7.68
C LEU A 224 -11.08 18.77 -8.76
#